data_AF-A0A229FSV2-F1
#
_entry.id   AF-A0A229FSV2-F1
#
_cell.length_a   1.000
_cell.length_b   1.000
_cell.length_c   1.000
_cell.angle_alpha   90.00
_cell.angle_beta   90.00
_cell.angle_gamma   90.00
#
_symmetry.space_group_name_H-M   'P 1'
#
loop_
_entity.id
_entity.type
_entity.pdbx_description
1 polymer ?
#
loop_
_entity_poly.entity_id
_entity_poly.type
_entity_poly.pdbx_seq_one_letter_code
_entity_poly.pdbx_strand_id
1 'polypeptide(L)'
;MVKPSSVLCPDCGNPRGALQSECPYCGSQETPPLPKKLAGIFTLNLEENLPRVDEALILFDRALNELAKTAIRVVKVIHGYGSGGQGGRIKEAIRQELMYQRRSHLISSYFAGEDLGPGKESYQELCRQYPAVKDILTKDIHGNPGITLIILKR
;
A
#
# COMPACT_ATOMS: atom_id res chain seq x y z
N MET A 1 7.28 13.52 -6.77
CA MET A 1 8.60 13.55 -6.11
C MET A 1 8.41 13.24 -4.63
N VAL A 2 8.58 11.98 -4.22
CA VAL A 2 8.69 11.68 -2.79
C VAL A 2 10.14 12.02 -2.43
N LYS A 3 10.35 13.11 -1.68
CA LYS A 3 11.62 13.36 -0.98
C LYS A 3 11.43 12.92 0.47
N PRO A 4 11.93 11.74 0.89
CA PRO A 4 11.87 11.36 2.28
C PRO A 4 13.26 11.49 2.92
N SER A 5 13.27 12.20 4.06
CA SER A 5 13.90 11.78 5.30
C SER A 5 15.08 10.81 5.16
N SER A 6 16.30 11.32 5.35
CA SER A 6 17.52 10.50 5.40
C SER A 6 17.56 9.66 6.68
N VAL A 7 17.96 8.40 6.56
CA VAL A 7 18.26 7.49 7.67
C VAL A 7 19.67 6.92 7.49
N LEU A 8 20.31 6.49 8.57
CA LEU A 8 21.62 5.85 8.48
C LEU A 8 21.46 4.38 8.08
N CYS A 9 22.30 3.92 7.15
CA CYS A 9 22.41 2.50 6.85
C CYS A 9 22.94 1.74 8.08
N PRO A 10 22.29 0.64 8.50
CA PRO A 10 22.75 -0.13 9.66
C PRO A 10 24.12 -0.79 9.44
N ASP A 11 24.49 -1.08 8.19
CA ASP A 11 25.74 -1.77 7.87
C ASP A 11 26.93 -0.83 7.65
N CYS A 12 26.75 0.27 6.90
CA CYS A 12 27.85 1.17 6.54
C CYS A 12 27.80 2.57 7.17
N GLY A 13 26.72 2.89 7.90
CA GLY A 13 26.55 4.18 8.56
C GLY A 13 26.30 5.38 7.63
N ASN A 14 26.36 5.23 6.31
CA ASN A 14 26.09 6.33 5.38
C ASN A 14 24.59 6.69 5.33
N PRO A 15 24.24 7.98 5.15
CA PRO A 15 22.86 8.41 5.01
C PRO A 15 22.26 7.92 3.69
N ARG A 16 21.16 7.19 3.75
CA ARG A 16 20.37 6.74 2.59
C ARG A 16 18.94 7.24 2.67
N GLY A 17 18.23 7.21 1.55
CA GLY A 17 16.80 7.50 1.55
C GLY A 17 16.07 6.46 2.42
N ALA A 18 15.23 6.92 3.36
CA ALA A 18 14.43 6.06 4.23
C ALA A 18 13.74 4.89 3.51
N LEU A 19 13.23 5.17 2.31
CA LEU A 19 12.43 4.21 1.55
C LEU A 19 13.22 3.45 0.49
N GLN A 20 14.53 3.72 0.30
CA GLN A 20 15.32 2.97 -0.67
C GLN A 20 15.38 1.50 -0.25
N SER A 21 15.23 0.56 -1.19
CA SER A 21 15.38 -0.87 -0.95
C SER A 21 16.84 -1.28 -0.74
N GLU A 22 17.76 -0.66 -1.48
CA GLU A 22 19.20 -0.91 -1.39
C GLU A 22 19.99 0.34 -1.00
N CYS A 23 21.08 0.17 -0.24
CA CYS A 23 21.97 1.27 0.14
C CYS A 23 22.80 1.69 -1.08
N PRO A 24 22.77 2.95 -1.53
CA PRO A 24 23.56 3.38 -2.68
C PRO A 24 25.08 3.40 -2.43
N TYR A 25 25.51 3.22 -1.18
CA TYR A 25 26.92 3.25 -0.80
C TYR A 25 27.55 1.86 -0.64
N CYS A 26 26.79 0.88 -0.10
CA CYS A 26 27.33 -0.44 0.21
C CYS A 26 26.50 -1.62 -0.32
N GLY A 27 25.36 -1.37 -1.00
CA GLY A 27 24.50 -2.44 -1.51
C GLY A 27 23.66 -3.17 -0.45
N SER A 28 23.69 -2.71 0.80
CA SER A 28 22.91 -3.32 1.88
C SER A 28 21.39 -3.28 1.61
N GLN A 29 20.75 -4.44 1.77
CA GLN A 29 19.29 -4.61 1.72
C GLN A 29 18.66 -4.63 3.13
N GLU A 30 19.47 -4.52 4.19
CA GLU A 30 19.02 -4.40 5.57
C GLU A 30 18.13 -3.15 5.70
N THR A 31 16.98 -3.32 6.35
CA THR A 31 15.99 -2.25 6.46
C THR A 31 16.36 -1.37 7.65
N PRO A 32 16.78 -0.10 7.43
CA PRO A 32 17.10 0.80 8.54
C PRO A 32 15.84 1.01 9.41
N PRO A 33 16.01 1.22 10.73
CA PRO A 33 14.89 1.49 11.61
C PRO A 33 14.19 2.77 11.16
N LEU A 34 13.00 2.61 10.56
CA LEU A 34 12.18 3.71 10.11
C LEU A 34 11.39 4.29 11.28
N PRO A 35 11.28 5.63 11.38
CA PRO A 35 10.30 6.24 12.28
C PRO A 35 8.92 5.62 12.02
N LYS A 36 8.15 5.27 13.06
CA LYS A 36 6.82 4.65 12.93
C LYS A 36 5.90 5.38 11.93
N LYS A 37 6.08 6.70 11.79
CA LYS A 37 5.35 7.58 10.85
C LYS A 37 5.71 7.37 9.37
N LEU A 38 6.91 6.85 9.06
CA LEU A 38 7.40 6.50 7.72
C LEU A 38 7.27 5.00 7.41
N ALA A 39 7.26 4.15 8.45
CA ALA A 39 7.15 2.70 8.34
C ALA A 39 5.73 2.19 8.10
N GLY A 40 4.71 3.04 8.29
CA GLY A 40 3.35 2.59 8.49
C GLY A 40 2.65 2.11 7.24
N ILE A 41 2.27 3.04 6.38
CA ILE A 41 1.33 2.76 5.29
C ILE A 41 1.43 3.88 4.25
N PHE A 42 1.53 3.52 2.97
CA PHE A 42 1.50 4.51 1.89
C PHE A 42 0.06 4.70 1.42
N THR A 43 -0.40 5.94 1.31
CA THR A 43 -1.75 6.22 0.78
C THR A 43 -1.66 6.55 -0.70
N LEU A 44 -2.33 5.75 -1.52
CA LEU A 44 -2.52 5.97 -2.95
C LEU A 44 -3.97 6.40 -3.19
N ASN A 45 -4.19 7.67 -3.51
CA ASN A 45 -5.52 8.19 -3.82
C ASN A 45 -5.76 8.15 -5.33
N LEU A 46 -6.61 7.24 -5.79
CA LEU A 46 -7.00 7.08 -7.20
C LEU A 46 -8.22 7.94 -7.58
N GLU A 47 -8.88 8.56 -6.61
CA GLU A 47 -9.98 9.51 -6.89
C GLU A 47 -9.48 10.95 -7.05
N GLU A 48 -8.19 11.19 -6.78
CA GLU A 48 -7.62 12.52 -6.87
C GLU A 48 -7.71 13.05 -8.30
N ASN A 49 -8.30 14.23 -8.46
CA ASN A 49 -8.60 14.87 -9.76
C ASN A 49 -9.66 14.17 -10.63
N LEU A 50 -10.48 13.27 -10.05
CA LEU A 50 -11.60 12.61 -10.74
C LEU A 50 -11.23 11.95 -12.08
N PRO A 51 -10.21 11.06 -12.10
CA PRO A 51 -9.72 10.47 -13.33
C PRO A 51 -10.73 9.49 -13.92
N ARG A 52 -10.55 9.18 -15.20
CA ARG A 52 -11.21 8.03 -15.82
C ARG A 52 -10.65 6.72 -15.28
N VAL A 53 -11.37 5.63 -15.49
CA VAL A 53 -11.01 4.30 -14.97
C VAL A 53 -9.66 3.82 -15.51
N ASP A 54 -9.41 4.02 -16.80
CA ASP A 54 -8.14 3.69 -17.46
C ASP A 54 -6.97 4.50 -16.90
N GLU A 55 -7.16 5.80 -16.68
CA GLU A 55 -6.16 6.66 -16.04
C GLU A 55 -5.84 6.20 -14.62
N ALA A 56 -6.88 5.86 -13.83
CA ALA A 56 -6.72 5.34 -12.48
C ALA A 56 -5.97 3.99 -12.46
N LEU A 57 -6.23 3.10 -13.44
CA LEU A 57 -5.53 1.83 -13.58
C LEU A 57 -4.04 2.02 -13.94
N ILE A 58 -3.73 2.95 -14.85
CA ILE A 58 -2.34 3.30 -15.20
C ILE A 58 -1.61 3.87 -13.99
N LEU A 59 -2.25 4.78 -13.25
CA LEU A 59 -1.68 5.35 -12.02
C LEU A 59 -1.45 4.26 -10.96
N PHE A 60 -2.43 3.38 -10.77
CA PHE A 60 -2.33 2.26 -9.86
C PHE A 60 -1.15 1.34 -10.20
N ASP A 61 -1.03 0.95 -11.47
CA ASP A 61 0.06 0.09 -11.93
C ASP A 61 1.42 0.73 -11.73
N ARG A 62 1.58 1.99 -12.17
CA ARG A 62 2.82 2.73 -12.00
C ARG A 62 3.19 2.88 -10.53
N ALA A 63 2.23 3.22 -9.67
CA ALA A 63 2.47 3.39 -8.25
C ALA A 63 2.93 2.09 -7.59
N LEU A 64 2.27 0.95 -7.87
CA LEU A 64 2.68 -0.33 -7.30
C LEU A 64 4.08 -0.75 -7.76
N ASN A 65 4.43 -0.56 -9.03
CA ASN A 65 5.76 -0.86 -9.55
C ASN A 65 6.85 -0.02 -8.86
N GLU A 66 6.59 1.26 -8.62
CA GLU A 66 7.54 2.12 -7.92
C GLU A 66 7.64 1.77 -6.43
N LEU A 67 6.51 1.50 -5.77
CA LEU A 67 6.46 1.14 -4.36
C LEU A 67 7.09 -0.22 -4.07
N ALA A 68 7.01 -1.17 -5.00
CA ALA A 68 7.67 -2.48 -4.89
C ALA A 68 9.20 -2.36 -4.81
N LYS A 69 9.79 -1.28 -5.34
CA LYS A 69 11.23 -0.99 -5.25
C LYS A 69 11.60 -0.30 -3.93
N THR A 70 10.65 -0.09 -3.02
CA THR A 70 10.86 0.64 -1.76
C THR A 70 10.66 -0.24 -0.53
N ALA A 71 11.00 0.32 0.63
CA ALA A 71 10.73 -0.30 1.93
C ALA A 71 9.24 -0.28 2.36
N ILE A 72 8.29 0.25 1.56
CA ILE A 72 6.83 0.30 1.86
C ILE A 72 6.14 -1.05 1.69
N ARG A 73 5.60 -1.64 2.77
CA ARG A 73 4.93 -2.97 2.71
C ARG A 73 3.42 -2.89 2.54
N VAL A 74 2.81 -1.81 3.02
CA VAL A 74 1.35 -1.66 3.04
C VAL A 74 0.95 -0.43 2.26
N VAL A 75 0.02 -0.62 1.32
CA VAL A 75 -0.55 0.44 0.50
C VAL A 75 -2.05 0.54 0.79
N LYS A 76 -2.49 1.71 1.24
CA LYS A 76 -3.90 2.09 1.35
C LYS A 76 -4.34 2.74 0.05
N VAL A 77 -5.11 2.02 -0.74
CA VAL A 77 -5.69 2.53 -1.99
C VAL A 77 -7.05 3.13 -1.68
N ILE A 78 -7.22 4.42 -1.98
CA ILE A 78 -8.51 5.11 -1.94
C ILE A 78 -9.02 5.14 -3.37
N HIS A 79 -10.14 4.46 -3.62
CA HIS A 79 -10.75 4.34 -4.95
C HIS A 79 -12.23 4.73 -4.96
N GLY A 80 -12.77 5.14 -3.80
CA GLY A 80 -14.14 5.58 -3.66
C GLY A 80 -15.15 4.53 -3.29
N TYR A 81 -16.21 4.98 -2.61
CA TYR A 81 -17.32 4.17 -2.11
C TYR A 81 -18.18 3.57 -3.23
N GLY A 82 -18.26 4.28 -4.35
CA GLY A 82 -19.06 3.86 -5.50
C GLY A 82 -20.59 4.04 -5.35
N SER A 83 -21.03 5.05 -4.61
CA SER A 83 -22.41 5.17 -4.13
C SER A 83 -23.39 5.92 -5.06
N GLY A 84 -23.28 5.83 -6.40
CA GLY A 84 -24.09 6.70 -7.28
C GLY A 84 -24.46 6.16 -8.67
N GLY A 85 -24.36 4.85 -8.93
CA GLY A 85 -24.71 4.27 -10.24
C GLY A 85 -23.74 4.59 -11.40
N GLN A 86 -22.82 5.55 -11.22
CA GLN A 86 -21.67 5.83 -12.08
C GLN A 86 -20.33 5.88 -11.32
N GLY A 87 -20.32 6.40 -10.09
CA GLY A 87 -19.16 6.31 -9.20
C GLY A 87 -19.09 4.88 -8.67
N GLY A 88 -17.93 4.24 -8.74
CA GLY A 88 -17.71 2.83 -8.34
C GLY A 88 -16.90 2.04 -9.35
N ARG A 89 -16.82 2.54 -10.59
CA ARG A 89 -16.08 1.87 -11.67
C ARG A 89 -14.58 1.72 -11.38
N ILE A 90 -13.95 2.67 -10.67
CA ILE A 90 -12.55 2.54 -10.25
C ILE A 90 -12.42 1.43 -9.21
N LYS A 91 -13.29 1.40 -8.19
CA LYS A 91 -13.34 0.29 -7.21
C LYS A 91 -13.45 -1.06 -7.91
N GLU A 92 -14.43 -1.20 -8.80
CA GLU A 92 -14.68 -2.44 -9.54
C GLU A 92 -13.48 -2.85 -10.39
N ALA A 93 -12.90 -1.91 -11.15
CA ALA A 93 -11.73 -2.17 -11.98
C ALA A 93 -10.51 -2.60 -11.15
N ILE A 94 -10.24 -1.91 -10.04
CA ILE A 94 -9.14 -2.27 -9.13
C ILE A 94 -9.38 -3.65 -8.51
N ARG A 95 -10.60 -3.95 -8.06
CA ARG A 95 -10.95 -5.28 -7.53
C ARG A 95 -10.77 -6.37 -8.57
N GLN A 96 -11.22 -6.14 -9.81
CA GLN A 96 -11.03 -7.08 -10.90
C GLN A 96 -9.54 -7.32 -11.17
N GLU A 97 -8.72 -6.27 -11.25
CA GLU A 97 -7.28 -6.39 -11.43
C GLU A 97 -6.59 -7.20 -10.32
N LEU A 98 -7.03 -7.01 -9.07
CA LEU A 98 -6.54 -7.76 -7.91
C LEU A 98 -6.99 -9.23 -7.96
N MET A 99 -8.26 -9.49 -8.30
CA MET A 99 -8.83 -10.84 -8.41
C MET A 99 -8.17 -11.66 -9.53
N TYR A 100 -7.85 -11.04 -10.67
CA TYR A 100 -7.15 -11.70 -11.77
C TYR A 100 -5.68 -12.00 -11.45
N GLN A 101 -5.17 -11.56 -10.29
CA GLN A 101 -3.81 -11.80 -9.83
C GLN A 101 -2.74 -11.39 -10.85
N ARG A 102 -3.04 -10.42 -11.74
CA ARG A 102 -2.10 -9.92 -12.77
C ARG A 102 -0.78 -9.42 -12.18
N ARG A 103 -0.78 -9.11 -10.88
CA ARG A 103 0.36 -8.60 -10.10
C ARG A 103 0.76 -9.53 -8.96
N SER A 104 0.54 -10.84 -9.08
CA SER A 104 0.94 -11.83 -8.06
C SER A 104 2.44 -11.84 -7.77
N HIS A 105 3.28 -11.31 -8.66
CA HIS A 105 4.71 -11.12 -8.41
C HIS A 105 5.03 -9.91 -7.52
N LEU A 106 4.14 -8.92 -7.42
CA LEU A 106 4.30 -7.73 -6.56
C LEU A 106 3.46 -7.79 -5.28
N ILE A 107 2.28 -8.39 -5.35
CA ILE A 107 1.26 -8.38 -4.29
C ILE A 107 1.26 -9.71 -3.57
N SER A 108 1.36 -9.67 -2.24
CA SER A 108 1.23 -10.82 -1.35
C SER A 108 -0.24 -11.12 -1.08
N SER A 109 -0.99 -10.10 -0.67
CA SER A 109 -2.43 -10.19 -0.44
C SER A 109 -3.08 -8.82 -0.51
N TYR A 110 -4.42 -8.79 -0.58
CA TYR A 110 -5.20 -7.56 -0.47
C TYR A 110 -6.42 -7.80 0.41
N PHE A 111 -6.91 -6.73 1.03
CA PHE A 111 -8.06 -6.77 1.93
C PHE A 111 -9.00 -5.61 1.62
N ALA A 112 -10.28 -5.92 1.54
CA ALA A 112 -11.33 -4.94 1.31
C ALA A 112 -11.63 -4.15 2.58
N GLY A 113 -11.68 -2.82 2.52
CA GLY A 113 -11.93 -2.01 3.70
C GLY A 113 -13.28 -2.34 4.35
N GLU A 114 -14.31 -2.65 3.55
CA GLU A 114 -15.62 -3.12 4.03
C GLU A 114 -15.55 -4.42 4.86
N ASP A 115 -14.55 -5.26 4.61
CA ASP A 115 -14.33 -6.54 5.30
C ASP A 115 -13.35 -6.41 6.48
N LEU A 116 -12.76 -5.23 6.69
CA LEU A 116 -11.83 -4.94 7.79
C LEU A 116 -12.51 -4.32 9.01
N GLY A 117 -13.83 -4.47 9.13
CA GLY A 117 -14.57 -4.05 10.32
C GLY A 117 -14.24 -4.90 11.56
N PRO A 118 -14.45 -4.38 12.79
CA PRO A 118 -14.29 -5.17 14.02
C PRO A 118 -15.12 -6.46 13.98
N GLY A 119 -14.50 -7.57 14.38
CA GLY A 119 -15.16 -8.89 14.43
C GLY A 119 -15.24 -9.63 13.09
N LYS A 120 -14.85 -9.01 11.97
CA LYS A 120 -14.80 -9.68 10.66
C LYS A 120 -13.62 -10.64 10.57
N GLU A 121 -13.82 -11.78 9.91
CA GLU A 121 -12.78 -12.79 9.68
C GLU A 121 -11.59 -12.23 8.89
N SER A 122 -11.83 -11.41 7.87
CA SER A 122 -10.77 -10.78 7.06
C SER A 122 -9.85 -9.88 7.90
N TYR A 123 -10.38 -9.18 8.92
CA TYR A 123 -9.57 -8.39 9.84
C TYR A 123 -8.67 -9.29 10.71
N GLN A 124 -9.23 -10.40 11.22
CA GLN A 124 -8.47 -11.37 12.03
C GLN A 124 -7.36 -12.00 11.19
N GLU A 125 -7.66 -12.36 9.94
CA GLU A 125 -6.70 -12.93 9.01
C GLU A 125 -5.57 -11.97 8.67
N LEU A 126 -5.88 -10.68 8.40
CA LEU A 126 -4.88 -9.65 8.19
C LEU A 126 -3.92 -9.56 9.39
N CYS A 127 -4.46 -9.50 10.61
CA CYS A 127 -3.64 -9.38 11.83
C CYS A 127 -2.82 -10.66 12.10
N ARG A 128 -3.34 -11.82 11.75
CA ARG A 128 -2.65 -13.12 11.90
C ARG A 128 -1.49 -13.25 10.90
N GLN A 129 -1.72 -12.92 9.63
CA GLN A 129 -0.69 -12.98 8.59
C GLN A 129 0.36 -11.88 8.74
N TYR A 130 -0.05 -10.68 9.17
CA TYR A 130 0.83 -9.53 9.26
C TYR A 130 0.66 -8.79 10.61
N PRO A 131 1.20 -9.32 11.72
CA PRO A 131 0.99 -8.76 13.06
C PRO A 131 1.38 -7.29 13.20
N ALA A 132 2.45 -6.86 12.52
CA ALA A 132 2.92 -5.48 12.51
C ALA A 132 1.93 -4.50 11.85
N VAL A 133 0.97 -5.00 11.05
CA VAL A 133 -0.04 -4.16 10.39
C VAL A 133 -1.04 -3.58 11.40
N LYS A 134 -1.25 -4.25 12.53
CA LYS A 134 -2.22 -3.78 13.53
C LYS A 134 -1.92 -2.37 14.04
N ASP A 135 -0.66 -2.02 14.20
CA ASP A 135 -0.22 -0.73 14.75
C ASP A 135 -0.29 0.43 13.75
N ILE A 136 -0.48 0.12 12.46
CA ILE A 136 -0.46 1.10 11.35
C ILE A 136 -1.85 1.32 10.76
N LEU A 137 -2.83 0.47 11.08
CA LEU A 137 -4.20 0.64 10.64
C LEU A 137 -4.83 1.86 11.29
N THR A 138 -5.38 2.73 10.45
CA THR A 138 -6.10 3.93 10.84
C THR A 138 -7.61 3.70 10.81
N LYS A 139 -8.35 4.44 11.65
CA LYS A 139 -9.81 4.25 11.83
C LYS A 139 -10.61 4.39 10.53
N ASP A 140 -10.15 5.20 9.58
CA ASP A 140 -10.80 5.40 8.29
C ASP A 140 -10.81 4.16 7.39
N ILE A 141 -9.98 3.16 7.66
CA ILE A 141 -9.92 1.91 6.89
C ILE A 141 -11.04 0.95 7.31
N HIS A 142 -11.38 0.91 8.60
CA HIS A 142 -12.24 -0.12 9.17
C HIS A 142 -13.68 0.01 8.64
N GLY A 143 -14.13 -1.00 7.90
CA GLY A 143 -15.47 -1.04 7.32
C GLY A 143 -15.68 -0.08 6.14
N ASN A 144 -14.62 0.50 5.59
CA ASN A 144 -14.72 1.50 4.54
C ASN A 144 -14.70 0.88 3.13
N PRO A 145 -15.84 0.81 2.41
CA PRO A 145 -15.90 0.22 1.08
C PRO A 145 -15.18 1.03 0.00
N GLY A 146 -14.74 2.26 0.30
CA GLY A 146 -13.93 3.09 -0.58
C GLY A 146 -12.43 2.88 -0.49
N ILE A 147 -12.00 1.93 0.34
CA ILE A 147 -10.60 1.62 0.58
C ILE A 147 -10.30 0.16 0.29
N THR A 148 -9.11 -0.07 -0.26
CA THR A 148 -8.49 -1.40 -0.35
C THR A 148 -7.08 -1.33 0.24
N LEU A 149 -6.76 -2.25 1.14
CA LEU A 149 -5.39 -2.48 1.58
C LEU A 149 -4.71 -3.48 0.66
N ILE A 150 -3.47 -3.18 0.29
CA ILE A 150 -2.60 -4.07 -0.48
C ILE A 150 -1.32 -4.30 0.33
N ILE A 151 -0.94 -5.56 0.45
CA ILE A 151 0.32 -6.00 1.03
C ILE A 151 1.28 -6.37 -0.09
N LEU A 152 2.41 -5.68 -0.17
CA LEU A 152 3.46 -5.95 -1.15
C LEU A 152 4.37 -7.10 -0.70
N LYS A 153 4.89 -7.87 -1.67
CA LYS A 153 5.90 -8.91 -1.44
C LYS A 153 7.24 -8.30 -1.05
N ARG A 154 8.03 -9.09 -0.31
CA ARG A 154 9.41 -8.80 0.10
C ARG A 154 10.24 -10.05 0.09
#